data_AF-A0A3N5RIV1-F1
#
_entry.id   AF-A0A3N5RIV1-F1
#
_cell.length_a   1.000
_cell.length_b   1.000
_cell.length_c   1.000
_cell.angle_alpha   90.00
_cell.angle_beta   90.00
_cell.angle_gamma   90.00
#
_symmetry.space_group_name_H-M   'P 1'
#
loop_
_entity.id
_entity.type
_entity.pdbx_description
1 polymer ?
#
loop_
_entity_poly.entity_id
_entity_poly.type
_entity_poly.pdbx_seq_one_letter_code
_entity_poly.pdbx_strand_id
1 'polypeptide(L)'
;EHDVFDAIKKEPSFLVFAAMFLGTAIIAPVQEEFLFRGLLQGGAERLQRLREARLTSGPLGNPPIVTVGTPAEPETIRGAEVLTWSWWPVLLSSVVFAVMHLGQGLAPIPLFVLSLGLGYLYRQTGRLWPCIVVHALLNAFSLIGFGLQTAAGS
;
A
#
# COMPACT_ATOMS: atom_id res chain seq x y z
N GLU A 1 20.77 -38.87 -18.74
CA GLU A 1 20.64 -37.58 -18.03
C GLU A 1 19.28 -36.97 -18.33
N HIS A 2 18.23 -37.34 -17.58
CA HIS A 2 16.92 -36.66 -17.66
C HIS A 2 16.01 -36.87 -16.43
N ASP A 3 16.47 -37.58 -15.39
CA ASP A 3 15.66 -37.86 -14.18
C ASP A 3 15.32 -36.62 -13.34
N VAL A 4 16.20 -35.62 -13.30
CA VAL A 4 15.99 -34.41 -12.47
C VAL A 4 14.82 -33.57 -13.00
N PHE A 5 14.65 -33.49 -14.32
CA PHE A 5 13.56 -32.74 -14.94
C PHE A 5 12.22 -33.49 -14.87
N ASP A 6 12.23 -34.82 -14.79
CA ASP A 6 11.03 -35.64 -14.64
C ASP A 6 10.57 -35.75 -13.18
N ALA A 7 11.47 -35.63 -12.22
CA ALA A 7 11.15 -35.52 -10.79
C ALA A 7 10.46 -34.17 -10.43
N ILE A 8 10.76 -33.10 -11.17
CA ILE A 8 10.10 -31.78 -11.02
C ILE A 8 8.65 -31.80 -11.56
N LYS A 9 8.31 -32.75 -12.44
CA LYS A 9 7.02 -32.82 -13.14
C LYS A 9 5.92 -33.62 -12.42
N LYS A 10 6.23 -34.35 -11.35
CA LYS A 10 5.25 -35.16 -10.63
C LYS A 10 4.84 -34.50 -9.32
N GLU A 11 3.59 -34.02 -9.32
CA GLU A 11 2.82 -33.36 -8.25
C GLU A 11 3.14 -31.87 -7.99
N PRO A 12 2.17 -31.07 -7.52
CA PRO A 12 2.42 -29.70 -7.03
C PRO A 12 3.36 -29.80 -5.84
N SER A 13 4.66 -29.86 -6.13
CA SER A 13 5.67 -30.07 -5.11
C SER A 13 5.59 -28.97 -4.06
N PHE A 14 5.83 -29.34 -2.81
CA PHE A 14 5.98 -28.40 -1.70
C PHE A 14 6.90 -27.21 -2.07
N LEU A 15 7.89 -27.44 -2.94
CA LEU A 15 8.76 -26.39 -3.48
C LEU A 15 8.03 -25.34 -4.32
N VAL A 16 7.08 -25.72 -5.17
CA VAL A 16 6.27 -24.76 -5.95
C VAL A 16 5.41 -23.93 -5.01
N PHE A 17 4.77 -24.55 -4.02
CA PHE A 17 3.99 -23.81 -3.01
C PHE A 17 4.88 -22.85 -2.20
N ALA A 18 6.05 -23.31 -1.75
CA ALA A 18 7.01 -22.48 -1.02
C ALA A 18 7.51 -21.30 -1.86
N ALA A 19 7.77 -21.51 -3.16
CA ALA A 19 8.16 -20.44 -4.07
C ALA A 19 7.02 -19.43 -4.29
N MET A 20 5.78 -19.90 -4.50
CA MET A 20 4.61 -19.04 -4.58
C MET A 20 4.38 -18.25 -3.30
N PHE A 21 4.62 -18.87 -2.14
CA PHE A 21 4.48 -18.23 -0.83
C PHE A 21 5.52 -17.13 -0.64
N LEU A 22 6.80 -17.43 -0.88
CA LEU A 22 7.84 -16.41 -0.79
C LEU A 22 7.59 -15.24 -1.77
N GLY A 23 7.19 -15.55 -3.00
CA GLY A 23 6.87 -14.55 -4.03
C GLY A 23 5.67 -13.69 -3.66
N THR A 24 4.54 -14.32 -3.34
CA THR A 24 3.23 -13.64 -3.21
C THR A 24 2.98 -13.11 -1.81
N ALA A 25 3.41 -13.82 -0.77
CA ALA A 25 3.13 -13.43 0.62
C ALA A 25 4.22 -12.52 1.21
N ILE A 26 5.41 -12.45 0.60
CA ILE A 26 6.53 -11.67 1.14
C ILE A 26 7.07 -10.67 0.13
N ILE A 27 7.58 -11.13 -1.02
CA ILE A 27 8.27 -10.26 -1.97
C ILE A 27 7.31 -9.25 -2.62
N ALA A 28 6.18 -9.72 -3.15
CA ALA A 28 5.20 -8.88 -3.83
C ALA A 28 4.65 -7.77 -2.91
N PRO A 29 4.19 -8.03 -1.67
CA PRO A 29 3.76 -6.98 -0.75
C PRO A 29 4.82 -5.90 -0.51
N VAL A 30 6.09 -6.28 -0.35
CA VAL A 30 7.18 -5.31 -0.16
C VAL A 30 7.32 -4.39 -1.38
N GLN A 31 7.33 -4.97 -2.58
CA GLN A 31 7.44 -4.22 -3.83
C GLN A 31 6.23 -3.32 -4.05
N GLU A 32 5.03 -3.87 -3.86
CA GLU A 32 3.78 -3.15 -4.04
C GLU A 32 3.64 -2.01 -3.04
N GLU A 33 3.88 -2.22 -1.74
CA GLU A 33 3.82 -1.13 -0.77
C GLU A 33 4.81 -0.02 -1.07
N PHE A 34 6.03 -0.36 -1.49
CA PHE A 34 7.01 0.64 -1.88
C PHE A 34 6.53 1.49 -3.08
N LEU A 35 6.02 0.84 -4.13
CA LEU A 35 5.56 1.50 -5.35
C LEU A 35 4.29 2.32 -5.12
N PHE A 36 3.28 1.74 -4.46
CA PHE A 36 1.97 2.36 -4.34
C PHE A 36 1.87 3.34 -3.17
N ARG A 37 2.50 3.05 -2.02
CA ARG A 37 2.37 3.88 -0.81
C ARG A 37 3.54 4.85 -0.72
N GLY A 38 4.76 4.35 -0.92
CA GLY A 38 5.96 5.18 -0.92
C GLY A 38 6.00 6.15 -2.11
N LEU A 39 6.06 5.61 -3.32
CA LEU A 39 6.28 6.42 -4.53
C LEU A 39 5.01 7.12 -5.02
N LEU A 40 3.93 6.38 -5.26
CA LEU A 40 2.72 6.93 -5.87
C LEU A 40 1.93 7.81 -4.90
N GLN A 41 1.44 7.25 -3.79
CA GLN A 41 0.67 8.00 -2.80
C GLN A 41 1.52 9.06 -2.09
N GLY A 42 2.67 8.68 -1.52
CA GLY A 42 3.57 9.61 -0.84
C GLY A 42 4.10 10.71 -1.76
N GLY A 43 4.39 10.40 -3.02
CA GLY A 43 4.77 11.39 -4.04
C GLY A 43 3.63 12.36 -4.37
N ALA A 44 2.40 11.86 -4.55
CA ALA A 44 1.22 12.68 -4.76
C ALA A 44 0.93 13.63 -3.58
N GLU A 45 1.01 13.12 -2.35
CA GLU A 45 0.85 13.91 -1.11
C GLU A 45 1.96 14.98 -0.97
N ARG A 46 3.19 14.68 -1.40
CA ARG A 46 4.29 15.67 -1.41
C ARG A 46 4.07 16.76 -2.46
N LEU A 47 3.67 16.38 -3.68
CA LEU A 47 3.39 17.35 -4.74
C LEU A 47 2.25 18.30 -4.37
N GLN A 48 1.19 17.76 -3.75
CA GLN A 48 0.08 18.57 -3.27
C GLN A 48 0.55 19.65 -2.28
N ARG A 49 1.32 19.25 -1.25
CA ARG A 49 1.86 20.19 -0.24
C ARG A 49 2.74 21.28 -0.88
N LEU A 50 3.54 20.92 -1.88
CA LEU A 50 4.37 21.89 -2.61
C LEU A 50 3.53 22.87 -3.44
N ARG A 51 2.45 22.40 -4.08
CA ARG A 51 1.54 23.24 -4.85
C ARG A 51 0.79 24.22 -3.94
N GLU A 52 0.26 23.73 -2.83
CA GLU A 52 -0.42 24.55 -1.83
C GLU A 52 0.52 25.63 -1.27
N ALA A 53 1.75 25.26 -0.89
CA ALA A 53 2.76 26.20 -0.42
C ALA A 53 3.10 27.28 -1.47
N ARG A 54 3.16 26.92 -2.76
CA ARG A 54 3.40 27.89 -3.86
C ARG A 54 2.23 28.83 -4.08
N LEU A 55 0.99 28.34 -3.95
CA LEU A 55 -0.21 29.15 -4.12
C LEU A 55 -0.39 30.14 -2.98
N THR A 56 0.00 29.77 -1.75
CA THR A 56 -0.08 30.65 -0.58
C THR A 56 1.08 31.64 -0.48
N SER A 57 2.24 31.37 -1.09
CA SER A 57 3.42 32.25 -1.01
C SER A 57 3.43 33.42 -2.01
N GLY A 58 2.59 33.44 -3.05
CA GLY A 58 2.51 34.56 -4.01
C GLY A 58 3.82 34.85 -4.79
N PRO A 59 3.82 35.71 -5.82
CA PRO A 59 5.02 36.01 -6.63
C PRO A 59 6.13 36.78 -5.88
N LEU A 60 5.84 37.30 -4.68
CA LEU A 60 6.71 38.16 -3.85
C LEU A 60 6.70 37.71 -2.38
N GLY A 61 6.62 36.40 -2.12
CA GLY A 61 6.54 35.86 -0.76
C GLY A 61 7.74 36.23 0.10
N ASN A 62 7.57 37.22 0.97
CA ASN A 62 8.51 37.50 2.06
C ASN A 62 8.78 36.19 2.82
N PRO A 63 10.03 35.92 3.25
CA PRO A 63 10.31 34.76 4.09
C PRO A 63 9.41 34.81 5.33
N PRO A 64 9.00 33.66 5.88
CA PRO A 64 8.16 33.64 7.06
C PRO A 64 8.88 34.42 8.17
N ILE A 65 8.35 35.58 8.52
CA ILE A 65 8.74 36.29 9.73
C ILE A 65 8.39 35.32 10.85
N VAL A 66 9.40 34.81 11.56
CA VAL A 66 9.20 34.09 12.81
C VAL A 66 8.63 35.11 13.79
N THR A 67 7.31 35.28 13.76
CA THR A 67 6.60 35.93 14.85
C THR A 67 6.71 34.99 16.03
N VAL A 68 7.62 35.30 16.96
CA VAL A 68 7.67 34.68 18.29
C VAL A 68 6.33 34.96 18.94
N GLY A 69 5.38 34.05 18.72
CA GLY A 69 4.06 34.07 19.33
C GLY A 69 4.19 33.74 20.81
N THR A 70 3.48 34.51 21.62
CA THR A 70 3.14 34.28 23.03
C THR A 70 2.79 32.79 23.27
N PRO A 71 3.03 32.22 24.49
CA PRO A 71 2.85 30.80 24.75
C PRO A 71 1.43 30.35 24.37
N ALA A 72 1.35 29.45 23.39
CA ALA A 72 0.09 28.93 22.88
C ALA A 72 -0.61 28.08 23.96
N GLU A 73 -1.90 28.34 24.16
CA GLU A 73 -2.80 27.44 24.88
C GLU A 73 -2.71 26.02 24.31
N PRO A 74 -2.91 24.97 25.14
CA PRO A 74 -2.78 23.59 24.69
C PRO A 74 -3.74 23.33 23.51
N GLU A 75 -3.16 23.09 22.33
CA GLU A 75 -3.87 22.70 21.11
C GLU A 75 -4.67 21.43 21.38
N THR A 76 -5.94 21.60 21.71
CA THR A 76 -6.94 20.56 21.52
C THR A 76 -6.98 20.29 20.03
N ILE A 77 -6.53 19.11 19.57
CA ILE A 77 -6.59 18.69 18.17
C ILE A 77 -8.05 18.84 17.70
N ARG A 78 -8.35 19.95 17.03
CA ARG A 78 -9.72 20.28 16.60
C ARG A 78 -10.02 19.32 15.46
N GLY A 79 -11.07 18.49 15.61
CA GLY A 79 -11.54 17.56 14.58
C GLY A 79 -11.82 18.19 13.19
N ALA A 80 -11.80 19.52 13.08
CA ALA A 80 -11.80 20.26 11.83
C ALA A 80 -10.54 20.04 10.96
N GLU A 81 -9.36 19.75 11.52
CA GLU A 81 -8.15 19.48 10.72
C GLU A 81 -8.28 18.21 9.88
N VAL A 82 -8.95 17.18 10.41
CA VAL A 82 -9.16 15.88 9.73
C VAL A 82 -10.00 16.01 8.46
N LEU A 83 -10.89 17.00 8.38
CA LEU A 83 -11.75 17.24 7.20
C LEU A 83 -11.02 17.93 6.04
N THR A 84 -9.86 18.55 6.28
CA THR A 84 -9.05 19.20 5.23
C THR A 84 -8.19 18.21 4.44
N TRP A 85 -8.17 16.95 4.88
CA TRP A 85 -7.41 15.89 4.27
C TRP A 85 -7.88 15.59 2.85
N SER A 86 -7.01 15.84 1.88
CA SER A 86 -7.26 15.46 0.50
C SER A 86 -7.13 13.95 0.33
N TRP A 87 -8.23 13.28 -0.02
CA TRP A 87 -8.30 11.83 -0.19
C TRP A 87 -7.88 11.34 -1.58
N TRP A 88 -7.70 12.25 -2.54
CA TRP A 88 -7.39 11.87 -3.91
C TRP A 88 -6.09 11.04 -4.07
N PRO A 89 -4.99 11.22 -3.29
CA PRO A 89 -3.80 10.37 -3.43
C PRO A 89 -4.07 8.92 -3.06
N VAL A 90 -4.88 8.71 -2.02
CA VAL A 90 -5.33 7.39 -1.58
C VAL A 90 -6.20 6.74 -2.66
N LEU A 91 -7.18 7.48 -3.18
CA LEU A 91 -8.08 6.99 -4.23
C LEU A 91 -7.31 6.66 -5.52
N LEU A 92 -6.40 7.55 -5.95
CA LEU A 92 -5.57 7.32 -7.13
C LEU A 92 -4.75 6.04 -6.97
N SER A 93 -4.02 5.92 -5.86
CA SER A 93 -3.18 4.74 -5.61
C SER A 93 -4.01 3.45 -5.60
N SER A 94 -5.19 3.46 -4.97
CA SER A 94 -6.08 2.29 -4.93
C SER A 94 -6.70 1.92 -6.28
N VAL A 95 -7.10 2.91 -7.09
CA VAL A 95 -7.60 2.63 -8.44
C VAL A 95 -6.49 2.05 -9.31
N VAL A 96 -5.29 2.64 -9.31
CA VAL A 96 -4.16 2.13 -10.10
C VAL A 96 -3.79 0.71 -9.65
N PHE A 97 -3.75 0.47 -8.34
CA PHE A 97 -3.50 -0.87 -7.78
C PHE A 97 -4.51 -1.90 -8.31
N ALA A 98 -5.80 -1.62 -8.20
CA ALA A 98 -6.84 -2.53 -8.66
C ALA A 98 -6.81 -2.76 -10.18
N VAL A 99 -6.55 -1.71 -10.96
CA VAL A 99 -6.45 -1.79 -12.43
C VAL A 99 -5.27 -2.66 -12.87
N MET A 100 -4.13 -2.60 -12.19
CA MET A 100 -2.97 -3.46 -12.50
C MET A 100 -3.22 -4.95 -12.24
N HIS A 101 -4.27 -5.28 -11.49
CA HIS A 101 -4.71 -6.65 -11.22
C HIS A 101 -5.87 -7.11 -12.12
N LEU A 102 -6.26 -6.32 -13.13
CA LEU A 102 -7.20 -6.77 -14.16
C LEU A 102 -6.66 -8.01 -14.87
N GLY A 103 -7.55 -8.96 -15.16
CA GLY A 103 -7.19 -10.28 -15.72
C GLY A 103 -7.07 -11.39 -14.67
N GLN A 104 -7.07 -11.07 -13.38
CA GLN A 104 -7.09 -12.05 -12.28
C GLN A 104 -8.53 -12.42 -11.83
N GLY A 105 -9.51 -12.35 -12.74
CA GLY A 105 -10.92 -12.60 -12.44
C GLY A 105 -11.55 -11.49 -11.59
N LEU A 106 -12.26 -11.86 -10.51
CA LEU A 106 -12.94 -10.92 -9.61
C LEU A 106 -12.03 -10.28 -8.55
N ALA A 107 -10.73 -10.61 -8.55
CA ALA A 107 -9.74 -10.09 -7.59
C ALA A 107 -9.65 -8.54 -7.51
N PRO A 108 -9.82 -7.75 -8.59
CA PRO A 108 -9.70 -6.29 -8.50
C PRO A 108 -10.61 -5.61 -7.48
N ILE A 109 -11.81 -6.17 -7.22
CA ILE A 109 -12.78 -5.59 -6.28
C ILE A 109 -12.25 -5.66 -4.83
N PRO A 110 -11.91 -6.85 -4.27
CA PRO A 110 -11.33 -6.91 -2.92
C PRO A 110 -9.96 -6.25 -2.85
N LEU A 111 -9.15 -6.28 -3.92
CA LEU A 111 -7.85 -5.62 -3.97
C LEU A 111 -7.96 -4.09 -3.93
N PHE A 112 -9.00 -3.51 -4.54
CA PHE A 112 -9.32 -2.09 -4.40
C PHE A 112 -9.60 -1.72 -2.94
N VAL A 113 -10.47 -2.50 -2.28
CA VAL A 113 -10.85 -2.27 -0.87
C VAL A 113 -9.65 -2.43 0.06
N LEU A 114 -8.85 -3.48 -0.15
CA LEU A 114 -7.59 -3.68 0.55
C LEU A 114 -6.68 -2.46 0.37
N SER A 115 -6.49 -2.01 -0.86
CA SER A 115 -5.62 -0.86 -1.13
C SER A 115 -6.14 0.42 -0.49
N LEU A 116 -7.46 0.62 -0.43
CA LEU A 116 -8.07 1.76 0.26
C LEU A 116 -7.74 1.73 1.75
N GLY A 117 -7.84 0.55 2.39
CA GLY A 117 -7.49 0.35 3.79
C GLY A 117 -6.00 0.58 4.07
N LEU A 118 -5.11 0.05 3.22
CA LEU A 118 -3.67 0.23 3.34
C LEU A 118 -3.24 1.69 3.09
N GLY A 119 -3.84 2.36 2.11
CA GLY A 119 -3.57 3.77 1.83
C GLY A 119 -4.04 4.69 2.96
N TYR A 120 -5.16 4.36 3.61
CA TYR A 120 -5.60 5.01 4.85
C TYR A 120 -4.60 4.76 6.00
N LEU A 121 -4.17 3.51 6.20
CA LEU A 121 -3.19 3.15 7.23
C LEU A 121 -1.84 3.86 7.03
N TYR A 122 -1.36 3.93 5.78
CA TYR A 122 -0.13 4.65 5.43
C TYR A 122 -0.26 6.13 5.78
N ARG A 123 -1.41 6.74 5.46
CA ARG A 123 -1.67 8.15 5.78
C ARG A 123 -1.66 8.42 7.28
N GLN A 124 -2.28 7.55 8.08
CA GLN A 124 -2.34 7.71 9.54
C GLN A 124 -0.96 7.53 10.20
N THR A 125 -0.17 6.57 9.71
CA THR A 125 1.08 6.17 10.37
C THR A 125 2.33 6.82 9.79
N GLY A 126 2.29 7.26 8.53
CA GLY A 126 3.45 7.68 7.75
C GLY A 126 4.48 6.57 7.52
N ARG A 127 4.12 5.30 7.78
CA ARG A 127 5.06 4.17 7.83
C ARG A 127 4.67 3.08 6.83
N LEU A 128 5.67 2.56 6.11
CA LEU A 128 5.47 1.44 5.18
C LEU A 128 5.35 0.09 5.90
N TRP A 129 6.05 -0.11 7.03
CA TRP A 129 6.07 -1.39 7.75
C TRP A 129 4.67 -1.91 8.16
N PRO A 130 3.78 -1.10 8.76
CA PRO A 130 2.41 -1.55 9.06
C PRO A 130 1.66 -2.01 7.81
N CYS A 131 1.84 -1.32 6.68
CA CYS A 131 1.18 -1.67 5.42
C CYS A 131 1.72 -2.99 4.86
N ILE A 132 3.05 -3.16 4.86
CA ILE A 132 3.72 -4.38 4.41
C ILE A 132 3.26 -5.57 5.22
N VAL A 133 3.21 -5.44 6.55
CA VAL A 133 2.80 -6.53 7.45
C VAL A 133 1.34 -6.91 7.21
N VAL A 134 0.41 -5.96 7.15
CA VAL A 134 -1.01 -6.25 6.91
C VAL A 134 -1.22 -6.91 5.55
N HIS A 135 -0.56 -6.41 4.51
CA HIS A 135 -0.66 -6.98 3.17
C HIS A 135 -0.05 -8.38 3.09
N ALA A 136 1.15 -8.57 3.64
CA ALA A 136 1.81 -9.87 3.70
C ALA A 136 0.97 -10.91 4.45
N LEU A 137 0.34 -10.53 5.57
CA LEU A 137 -0.54 -11.42 6.33
C LEU A 137 -1.78 -11.81 5.54
N LEU A 138 -2.42 -10.89 4.82
CA LEU A 138 -3.59 -11.19 3.98
C LEU A 138 -3.24 -12.09 2.79
N ASN A 139 -2.08 -11.86 2.16
CA ASN A 139 -1.61 -12.72 1.09
C ASN A 139 -1.23 -14.11 1.61
N ALA A 140 -0.54 -14.20 2.75
CA ALA A 140 -0.22 -15.46 3.40
C ALA A 140 -1.48 -16.25 3.76
N PHE A 141 -2.47 -15.60 4.38
CA PHE A 141 -3.73 -16.24 4.75
C PHE A 141 -4.48 -16.77 3.51
N SER A 142 -4.57 -15.96 2.46
CA SER A 142 -5.22 -16.35 1.20
C SER A 142 -4.53 -17.53 0.54
N LEU A 143 -3.19 -17.52 0.49
CA LEU A 143 -2.43 -18.57 -0.16
C LEU A 143 -2.42 -19.88 0.65
N ILE A 144 -2.36 -19.80 2.00
CA ILE A 144 -2.51 -20.97 2.86
C ILE A 144 -3.92 -21.57 2.70
N GLY A 145 -4.97 -20.74 2.68
CA GLY A 145 -6.33 -21.21 2.44
C GLY A 145 -6.48 -21.93 1.09
N PHE A 146 -5.88 -21.36 0.03
CA PHE A 146 -5.82 -22.00 -1.29
C PHE A 146 -5.04 -23.33 -1.26
N GLY A 147 -3.90 -23.39 -0.57
CA GLY A 147 -3.11 -24.59 -0.39
C GLY A 147 -3.87 -25.70 0.35
N LEU A 148 -4.59 -25.36 1.42
CA LEU A 148 -5.41 -26.31 2.17
C LEU A 148 -6.60 -26.83 1.34
N GLN A 149 -7.26 -25.96 0.58
CA GLN A 149 -8.37 -26.35 -0.29
C GLN A 149 -7.92 -27.30 -1.40
N THR A 150 -6.76 -27.03 -2.01
CA THR A 150 -6.21 -27.90 -3.05
C THR A 150 -5.77 -29.26 -2.50
N ALA A 151 -5.18 -29.30 -1.30
CA ALA A 151 -4.80 -30.55 -0.63
C ALA A 151 -6.00 -31.38 -0.12
N ALA A 152 -7.12 -30.74 0.24
CA ALA A 152 -8.33 -31.44 0.67
C ALA A 152 -9.21 -31.94 -0.49
N GLY A 153 -9.01 -31.39 -1.70
CA GLY A 153 -9.71 -31.78 -2.92
C GLY A 153 -8.96 -32.79 -3.80
N SER A 154 -7.72 -33.12 -3.45
CA SER A 154 -6.87 -34.17 -4.06
C SER A 154 -6.96 -35.48 -3.28
#